data_AF-A0A392QW95-F1
#
_entry.id   AF-A0A392QW95-F1
#
_cell.length_a   1.000
_cell.length_b   1.000
_cell.length_c   1.000
_cell.angle_alpha   90.00
_cell.angle_beta   90.00
_cell.angle_gamma   90.00
#
_symmetry.space_group_name_H-M   'P 1'
#
loop_
_entity.id
_entity.type
_entity.pdbx_description
1 polymer ?
#
loop_
_entity_poly.entity_id
_entity_poly.type
_entity_poly.pdbx_seq_one_letter_code
_entity_poly.pdbx_strand_id
1 'polypeptide(L)' 'IAKEVIEGPPQNLLESVAQKIAIATLTIHKEISAVRVKVGKPHVAIPGPLDYLGVEILRRRSDLTE' A
#
# COMPACT_ATOMS: atom_id res chain seq x y z
N ILE A 1 -6.32 -4.44 8.76
CA ILE A 1 -5.71 -4.37 7.42
C ILE A 1 -4.37 -3.62 7.40
N ALA A 2 -4.33 -2.27 7.41
CA ALA A 2 -3.06 -1.54 7.20
C ALA A 2 -1.97 -1.89 8.22
N LYS A 3 -2.31 -1.85 9.51
CA LYS A 3 -1.41 -2.23 10.61
C LYS A 3 -0.88 -3.66 10.43
N GLU A 4 -1.78 -4.62 10.20
CA GLU A 4 -1.42 -6.04 10.05
C GLU A 4 -0.50 -6.30 8.86
N VAL A 5 -0.67 -5.57 7.75
CA VAL A 5 0.19 -5.71 6.58
C VAL A 5 1.57 -5.08 6.81
N ILE A 6 1.63 -3.93 7.48
CA ILE A 6 2.89 -3.22 7.78
C ILE A 6 3.74 -3.95 8.82
N GLU A 7 3.11 -4.48 9.87
CA GLU A 7 3.77 -5.21 10.96
C GLU A 7 3.91 -6.71 10.67
N GLY A 8 3.41 -7.16 9.51
CA GLY A 8 3.44 -8.56 9.07
C GLY A 8 4.75 -8.99 8.41
N PRO A 9 4.73 -10.08 7.62
CA PRO A 9 5.94 -10.58 6.95
C PRO A 9 6.59 -9.54 6.03
N PRO A 10 7.93 -9.39 6.08
CA PRO A 10 8.63 -8.36 5.33
C PRO A 10 8.43 -8.50 3.82
N GLN A 11 8.42 -7.35 3.13
CA GLN A 11 8.33 -7.26 1.67
C GLN A 11 9.51 -6.44 1.15
N ASN A 12 10.00 -6.79 -0.03
CA ASN A 12 11.13 -6.08 -0.65
C ASN A 12 10.74 -4.71 -1.20
N LEU A 13 9.48 -4.55 -1.62
CA LEU A 13 8.98 -3.37 -2.32
C LEU A 13 7.84 -2.71 -1.53
N LEU A 14 7.81 -1.38 -1.50
CA LEU A 14 6.70 -0.62 -0.91
C LEU A 14 5.42 -0.83 -1.71
N GLU A 15 5.56 -1.07 -3.01
CA GLU A 15 4.51 -1.43 -3.95
C GLU A 15 3.79 -2.71 -3.52
N SER A 16 4.53 -3.73 -3.05
CA SER A 16 3.95 -4.98 -2.57
C SER A 16 3.13 -4.77 -1.30
N VAL A 17 3.60 -3.92 -0.39
CA VAL A 17 2.87 -3.54 0.83
C VAL A 17 1.60 -2.77 0.47
N ALA A 18 1.71 -1.75 -0.39
CA ALA A 18 0.57 -0.94 -0.82
C ALA A 18 -0.49 -1.79 -1.53
N GLN A 19 -0.06 -2.69 -2.43
CA GLN A 19 -0.95 -3.61 -3.14
C GLN A 19 -1.64 -4.59 -2.20
N LYS A 20 -0.93 -5.15 -1.21
CA LYS A 20 -1.54 -6.04 -0.20
C LYS A 20 -2.63 -5.32 0.61
N ILE A 21 -2.38 -4.09 1.04
CA ILE A 21 -3.38 -3.27 1.73
C ILE A 21 -4.60 -3.04 0.82
N ALA A 22 -4.37 -2.67 -0.44
CA ALA A 22 -5.44 -2.39 -1.39
C ALA A 22 -6.32 -3.62 -1.68
N ILE A 23 -5.70 -4.76 -2.02
CA ILE A 23 -6.42 -6.02 -2.28
C ILE A 23 -7.18 -6.47 -1.03
N ALA A 24 -6.56 -6.46 0.14
CA ALA A 24 -7.22 -6.89 1.37
C ALA A 24 -8.43 -6.00 1.69
N THR A 25 -8.29 -4.68 1.53
CA THR A 25 -9.38 -3.72 1.76
C THR A 25 -10.57 -3.97 0.84
N LEU A 26 -10.32 -4.09 -0.47
CA LEU A 26 -11.38 -4.37 -1.45
C LEU A 26 -11.94 -5.80 -1.30
N THR A 27 -11.16 -6.76 -0.86
CA THR A 27 -11.63 -8.14 -0.68
C THR A 27 -12.56 -8.26 0.52
N ILE A 28 -12.19 -7.67 1.65
CA ILE A 28 -12.92 -7.77 2.93
C ILE A 28 -14.17 -6.88 2.92
N HIS A 29 -14.05 -5.63 2.46
CA HIS A 29 -15.14 -4.65 2.48
C HIS A 29 -15.76 -4.54 1.09
N LYS A 30 -16.85 -5.25 0.84
CA LYS A 30 -17.49 -5.34 -0.49
C LYS A 30 -18.14 -4.04 -0.95
N GLU A 31 -18.51 -3.17 -0.01
CA GLU A 31 -19.10 -1.85 -0.24
C GLU A 31 -18.09 -0.83 -0.80
N ILE A 32 -16.78 -1.05 -0.61
CA ILE A 32 -15.74 -0.15 -1.12
C ILE A 32 -15.54 -0.39 -2.62
N SER A 33 -15.72 0.66 -3.41
CA SER A 33 -15.53 0.64 -4.87
C SER A 33 -14.09 0.94 -5.31
N ALA A 34 -13.36 1.72 -4.53
CA ALA A 34 -11.97 2.08 -4.79
C ALA A 34 -11.21 2.41 -3.50
N VAL A 35 -9.90 2.19 -3.52
CA VAL A 35 -8.99 2.52 -2.41
C VAL A 35 -7.74 3.18 -2.97
N ARG A 36 -7.30 4.24 -2.30
CA ARG A 36 -6.02 4.89 -2.53
C ARG A 36 -5.11 4.61 -1.34
N VAL A 37 -3.93 4.06 -1.59
CA VAL A 37 -2.97 3.67 -0.55
C VAL A 37 -1.68 4.43 -0.79
N LYS A 38 -1.21 5.14 0.23
CA LYS A 38 0.07 5.83 0.24
C LYS A 38 0.97 5.21 1.32
N VAL A 39 2.15 4.78 0.93
CA VAL A 39 3.14 4.18 1.83
C VAL A 39 4.43 4.99 1.73
N GLY A 40 4.80 5.63 2.83
CA GLY A 40 6.04 6.40 2.96
C GLY A 40 7.07 5.67 3.82
N LYS A 41 8.33 5.70 3.39
CA LYS A 41 9.51 5.32 4.15
C LYS A 41 10.21 6.61 4.57
N PRO A 42 10.14 7.01 5.86
CA PRO A 42 10.78 8.24 6.33
C PRO A 42 12.31 8.11 6.35
N HIS A 43 12.82 6.96 6.79
CA HIS A 43 14.26 6.67 6.86
C HIS A 43 14.71 5.87 5.63
N VAL A 44 15.02 6.57 4.54
CA VAL A 44 15.52 5.97 3.30
C VAL A 44 17.05 5.93 3.31
N ALA A 45 17.64 4.95 2.63
CA ALA A 45 19.09 4.82 2.49
C ALA A 45 19.61 5.71 1.34
N ILE A 46 19.26 6.99 1.35
CA ILE A 46 19.69 8.00 0.37
C ILE A 46 20.14 9.24 1.15
N PRO A 47 21.30 9.85 0.82
CA PRO A 47 21.78 11.03 1.51
C PRO A 47 20.97 12.28 1.17
N GLY A 48 20.89 13.20 2.13
CA GLY A 48 20.25 14.52 1.97
C GLY A 48 18.97 14.69 2.79
N PRO A 49 18.49 15.94 2.97
CA PRO A 49 17.28 16.22 3.71
C PRO A 49 16.05 15.82 2.87
N LEU A 50 15.18 14.98 3.45
CA LEU A 50 13.89 14.62 2.87
C LEU A 50 12.94 14.17 3.98
N ASP A 51 11.64 14.40 3.78
CA ASP A 51 10.62 13.97 4.75
C ASP A 51 10.34 12.46 4.65
N TYR A 52 10.16 11.96 3.43
CA TYR A 52 10.03 10.53 3.12
C TYR A 52 10.15 10.29 1.60
N LEU A 53 10.42 9.03 1.20
CA LEU A 53 10.12 8.54 -0.14
C LEU A 53 9.08 7.44 -0.05
N GLY A 54 8.26 7.26 -1.08
CA GLY A 54 7.16 6.33 -1.00
C GLY A 54 6.47 6.09 -2.32
N VAL A 55 5.40 5.31 -2.25
CA VAL A 55 4.53 4.99 -3.37
C VAL A 55 3.10 5.36 -3.04
N GLU A 56 2.35 5.72 -4.07
CA GLU A 56 0.90 5.93 -4.00
C GLU A 56 0.24 5.14 -5.12
N ILE A 57 -0.74 4.32 -4.78
CA ILE A 57 -1.54 3.57 -5.75
C ILE A 57 -3.02 3.88 -5.59
N LEU A 58 -3.74 3.81 -6.71
CA LEU A 58 -5.19 3.76 -6.75
C LEU A 58 -5.60 2.39 -7.30
N ARG A 59 -6.52 1.71 -6.61
CA ARG A 59 -7.14 0.47 -7.07
C ARG A 59 -8.64 0.60 -7.00
N ARG A 60 -9.31 0.16 -8.06
CA ARG A 60 -10.76 0.03 -8.12
C ARG A 60 -11.12 -1.44 -8.09
N ARG A 61 -12.32 -1.75 -7.61
CA ARG A 61 -12.83 -3.11 -7.61
C ARG A 61 -12.93 -3.70 -9.02
N SER A 62 -13.22 -2.85 -10.01
CA SER A 62 -13.23 -3.20 -11.44
C SER A 62 -11.91 -3.80 -11.91
N ASP A 63 -10.79 -3.42 -11.29
CA ASP A 63 -9.45 -3.84 -11.69
C ASP A 63 -9.07 -5.23 -11.14
N LEU A 64 -9.92 -5.82 -10.28
CA LEU A 64 -9.71 -7.15 -9.68
C LEU A 64 -10.44 -8.27 -10.43
N THR A 65 -11.28 -7.91 -11.39
CA THR A 65 -12.18 -8.82 -12.13
C THR A 65 -11.68 -9.16 -13.53
N GLU A 66 -10.42 -8.85 -13.86
CA GLU A 66 -9.73 -9.36 -15.06
C GLU A 66 -8.92 -10.63 -14.75
#